data_AF-A0A9J5W9B9-F1
#
_entry.id   AF-A0A9J5W9B9-F1
#
_cell.length_a   1.000
_cell.length_b   1.000
_cell.length_c   1.000
_cell.angle_alpha   90.00
_cell.angle_beta   90.00
_cell.angle_gamma   90.00
#
_symmetry.space_group_name_H-M   'P 1'
#
loop_
_entity.id
_entity.type
_entity.pdbx_description
1 polymer ?
#
loop_
_entity_poly.entity_id
_entity_poly.type
_entity_poly.pdbx_seq_one_letter_code
_entity_poly.pdbx_strand_id
1 'polypeptide(L)' 'MIKTYEISVKLMLDPSTWEVPDEVIEEILLPPIENKVSGRPRKKRQEKAWASEPKTYKTSCGQCRQEGHNRRTYRNMPIR' A
#
# COMPACT_ATOMS: atom_id res chain seq x y z
N MET A 1 49.49 38.20 -6.71
CA MET A 1 48.38 37.27 -7.01
C MET A 1 47.89 36.74 -5.68
N ILE A 2 46.73 37.22 -5.20
CA ILE A 2 46.25 36.97 -3.83
C ILE A 2 45.40 35.69 -3.88
N LYS A 3 45.82 34.64 -3.17
CA LYS A 3 45.05 33.40 -3.03
C LYS A 3 43.92 33.61 -2.00
N THR A 4 42.78 34.14 -2.43
CA THR A 4 41.64 34.47 -1.55
C THR A 4 40.78 33.27 -1.12
N TYR A 5 41.09 32.06 -1.57
CA TYR A 5 40.26 30.86 -1.33
C TYR A 5 41.07 29.59 -1.03
N GLU A 6 42.21 29.71 -0.36
CA GLU A 6 42.96 28.52 0.11
C GLU A 6 42.34 27.98 1.41
N ILE A 7 41.09 27.54 1.33
CA ILE A 7 40.39 26.87 2.43
C ILE A 7 40.71 25.39 2.32
N SER A 8 41.45 24.85 3.29
CA SER A 8 41.68 23.42 3.41
C SER A 8 40.35 22.75 3.79
N VAL A 9 39.63 22.25 2.78
CA VAL A 9 38.45 21.42 3.02
C VAL A 9 38.95 20.12 3.63
N LYS A 10 38.62 19.87 4.90
CA LYS A 10 38.87 18.58 5.51
C LYS A 10 38.02 17.56 4.77
N LEU A 11 38.66 16.72 3.95
CA LEU A 11 37.99 15.62 3.28
C LEU A 11 37.39 14.72 4.37
N MET A 12 36.11 14.38 4.25
CA MET A 12 35.55 13.33 5.09
C MET A 12 36.37 12.06 4.85
N LEU A 13 36.83 11.46 5.94
CA LEU A 13 37.55 10.19 5.90
C LEU A 13 36.66 9.14 5.25
N ASP A 14 37.25 8.29 4.41
CA ASP A 14 36.58 7.16 3.78
C ASP A 14 35.87 6.32 4.87
N PRO A 15 34.57 6.01 4.74
CA PRO A 15 33.85 5.16 5.68
C PRO A 15 34.57 3.85 6.00
N SER A 16 35.40 3.34 5.08
CA SER A 16 36.22 2.14 5.31
C SER A 16 37.33 2.32 6.37
N THR A 17 37.67 3.56 6.74
CA THR A 17 38.70 3.88 7.75
C THR A 17 38.12 4.20 9.12
N TRP A 18 36.79 4.11 9.28
CA TRP A 18 36.14 4.40 10.55
C TRP A 18 36.25 3.19 11.47
N GLU A 19 36.93 3.37 12.60
CA GLU A 19 36.90 2.39 13.68
C GLU A 19 35.57 2.56 14.43
N VAL A 20 34.74 1.51 14.41
CA VAL A 20 33.50 1.46 15.18
C VAL A 20 33.85 0.91 16.56
N PRO A 21 33.59 1.65 17.66
CA PRO A 21 33.82 1.14 19.00
C PRO A 21 32.99 -0.13 19.26
N ASP A 22 33.56 -1.09 19.98
CA ASP A 22 32.89 -2.37 20.32
C ASP A 22 31.54 -2.13 21.03
N GLU A 23 31.44 -1.07 21.83
CA GLU A 23 30.23 -0.62 22.51
C GLU A 23 29.04 -0.39 21.54
N VAL A 24 29.29 0.09 20.33
CA VAL A 24 28.27 0.36 19.30
C VAL A 24 27.92 -0.92 18.53
N ILE A 25 28.87 -1.84 18.40
CA ILE A 25 28.66 -3.14 17.73
C ILE A 25 27.78 -4.04 18.61
N GLU A 26 27.98 -3.98 19.93
CA GLU A 26 27.21 -4.73 20.92
C GLU A 26 25.86 -4.07 21.27
N GLU A 27 25.61 -2.84 20.82
CA GLU A 27 24.35 -2.15 21.07
C GLU A 27 23.21 -2.78 20.26
N ILE A 28 22.44 -3.65 20.92
CA ILE A 28 21.20 -4.19 20.36
C ILE A 28 20.18 -3.05 20.29
N LEU A 29 20.06 -2.43 19.11
CA LEU A 29 19.02 -1.46 18.83
C LEU A 29 17.66 -2.17 18.85
N LEU A 30 17.01 -2.16 20.02
CA LEU A 30 15.64 -2.62 20.13
C LEU A 30 14.77 -1.74 19.22
N PRO A 31 13.79 -2.33 18.51
CA PRO A 31 12.83 -1.52 17.78
C PRO A 31 12.19 -0.52 18.73
N PRO A 32 11.83 0.68 18.25
CA PRO A 32 11.13 1.64 19.08
C PRO A 32 9.91 0.98 19.70
N ILE A 33 9.74 1.17 21.00
CA ILE A 33 8.59 0.61 21.73
C ILE A 33 7.36 1.32 21.19
N GLU A 34 6.66 0.66 20.27
CA GLU A 34 5.38 1.13 19.79
C GLU A 34 4.37 1.02 20.93
N ASN A 35 4.03 2.16 21.53
CA ASN A 35 2.88 2.21 22.43
C ASN A 35 1.63 1.87 21.64
N LYS A 36 0.97 0.76 22.02
CA LYS A 36 -0.34 0.43 21.47
C LYS A 36 -1.26 1.63 21.66
N VAL A 37 -1.85 2.11 20.56
CA VAL A 37 -2.76 3.26 20.59
C VAL A 37 -3.81 3.05 21.68
N SER A 38 -3.99 4.05 22.54
CA SER A 38 -5.01 4.00 23.58
C SER A 38 -6.39 3.85 22.94
N GLY A 39 -7.14 2.84 23.37
CA GLY A 39 -8.48 2.56 22.85
C GLY A 39 -8.73 1.09 22.56
N ARG A 40 -9.99 0.79 22.23
CA ARG A 40 -10.42 -0.57 21.89
C ARG A 40 -9.79 -0.98 20.56
N PRO A 41 -9.06 -2.10 20.49
CA PRO A 41 -8.61 -2.65 19.21
C PRO A 41 -9.79 -2.76 18.28
N ARG A 42 -9.65 -2.28 17.04
CA ARG A 42 -10.69 -2.50 16.03
C ARG A 42 -10.92 -4.00 15.95
N LYS A 43 -12.16 -4.46 16.18
CA LYS A 43 -12.56 -5.82 15.80
C LYS A 43 -12.12 -6.00 14.35
N LYS A 44 -11.42 -7.10 14.03
CA LYS A 44 -10.93 -7.42 12.68
C LYS A 44 -11.98 -6.96 11.66
N ARG A 45 -11.74 -5.82 11.01
CA ARG A 45 -12.75 -5.18 10.17
C ARG A 45 -12.74 -5.92 8.86
N GLN A 46 -13.76 -6.77 8.70
CA GLN A 46 -14.23 -7.35 7.45
C GLN A 46 -13.16 -8.12 6.68
N GLU A 47 -13.29 -9.45 6.68
CA GLU A 47 -12.83 -10.22 5.53
C GLU A 47 -13.29 -9.50 4.27
N LYS A 48 -12.32 -9.26 3.40
CA LYS A 48 -12.37 -8.31 2.30
C LYS A 48 -13.70 -8.48 1.56
N ALA A 49 -14.44 -7.39 1.34
CA ALA A 49 -15.53 -7.32 0.36
C ALA A 49 -15.06 -7.71 -1.08
N TRP A 50 -13.75 -7.82 -1.27
CA TRP A 50 -13.03 -8.28 -2.45
C TRP A 50 -12.86 -9.81 -2.52
N ALA A 51 -13.06 -10.52 -1.40
CA ALA A 51 -13.01 -11.98 -1.33
C ALA A 51 -14.36 -12.61 -1.73
N SER A 52 -15.46 -11.87 -1.64
CA SER A 52 -16.72 -12.27 -2.26
C SER A 52 -16.66 -11.94 -3.74
N GLU A 53 -16.95 -12.92 -4.60
CA GLU A 53 -17.21 -12.63 -6.01
C GLU A 53 -18.27 -11.52 -6.11
N PRO A 54 -18.09 -10.54 -7.01
CA PRO A 54 -19.12 -9.55 -7.22
C PRO A 54 -20.41 -10.29 -7.55
N LYS A 55 -21.50 -9.99 -6.84
CA LYS A 55 -22.83 -10.48 -7.23
C LYS A 55 -23.02 -10.09 -8.68
N THR A 56 -22.88 -11.04 -9.59
CA THR A 56 -23.30 -10.93 -10.98
C THR A 56 -24.81 -10.89 -10.92
N TYR A 57 -25.39 -9.75 -10.58
CA TYR A 57 -26.80 -9.54 -10.77
C TYR A 57 -26.99 -9.64 -12.28
N LYS A 58 -27.41 -10.82 -12.74
CA LYS A 58 -27.77 -11.03 -14.12
C LYS A 58 -29.06 -10.24 -14.28
N THR A 59 -28.94 -8.99 -14.74
CA THR A 59 -30.13 -8.18 -14.99
C THR A 59 -31.01 -8.98 -15.96
N SER A 60 -32.19 -9.38 -15.49
CA SER A 60 -33.18 -10.03 -16.33
C SER A 60 -34.03 -8.96 -17.02
N CYS A 61 -34.38 -9.22 -18.28
CA CYS A 61 -35.22 -8.31 -19.03
C CYS A 61 -36.67 -8.40 -18.52
N GLY A 62 -37.26 -7.28 -18.11
CA GLY A 62 -38.66 -7.27 -17.66
C GLY A 62 -39.68 -7.71 -18.73
N GLN A 63 -39.30 -7.70 -20.02
CA GLN A 63 -40.17 -8.06 -21.14
C GLN A 63 -40.09 -9.55 -21.50
N CYS A 64 -38.89 -10.08 -21.74
CA CYS A 64 -38.70 -11.49 -22.12
C CYS A 64 -38.25 -12.40 -20.96
N ARG A 65 -38.01 -11.84 -19.77
CA ARG A 65 -37.54 -12.53 -18.56
C ARG A 65 -36.20 -13.26 -18.70
N GLN A 66 -35.50 -13.07 -19.82
CA GLN A 66 -34.17 -13.65 -20.06
C GLN A 66 -33.07 -12.83 -19.40
N GLU A 67 -32.04 -13.52 -18.93
CA GLU A 67 -30.81 -12.94 -18.38
C GLU A 67 -29.88 -12.45 -19.49
N GLY A 68 -28.99 -11.49 -19.19
CA GLY A 68 -27.93 -11.04 -20.10
C GLY A 68 -28.22 -9.74 -20.85
N HIS A 69 -29.42 -9.20 -20.75
CA HIS A 69 -29.75 -7.86 -21.24
C HIS A 69 -30.87 -7.22 -20.40
N ASN A 70 -30.95 -5.90 -20.40
CA ASN A 70 -32.00 -5.18 -19.70
C ASN A 70 -33.06 -4.69 -20.68
N ARG A 71 -34.17 -4.13 -20.18
CA ARG A 71 -35.24 -3.61 -21.04
C ARG A 71 -34.78 -2.54 -22.02
N ARG A 72 -33.73 -1.77 -21.69
CA ARG A 72 -33.18 -0.72 -22.56
C ARG A 72 -32.39 -1.30 -23.73
N THR A 73 -31.76 -2.47 -23.55
CA THR A 73 -31.02 -3.19 -24.60
C THR A 73 -31.83 -4.31 -25.25
N TYR A 74 -33.09 -4.48 -24.87
CA TYR A 74 -34.01 -5.43 -25.48
C TYR A 74 -34.23 -5.08 -26.95
N ARG A 75 -33.85 -6.01 -27.83
CA ARG A 75 -34.20 -5.96 -29.26
C ARG A 75 -35.41 -6.87 -29.43
N ASN A 76 -36.51 -6.35 -29.95
CA ASN A 76 -37.71 -7.11 -30.31
C ASN A 76 -37.35 -8.13 -31.41
N MET A 77 -36.77 -9.27 -31.03
CA MET A 77 -36.65 -10.40 -31.93
C MET A 77 -37.99 -11.13 -31.87
N PRO A 78 -38.73 -11.28 -33.00
CA PRO A 78 -39.98 -12.01 -32.99
C PRO A 78 -39.67 -13.45 -32.56
N ILE A 79 -40.31 -13.88 -31.47
CA ILE A 79 -40.33 -15.29 -31.08
C ILE A 79 -41.11 -15.99 -32.20
N ARG A 80 -40.45 -16.94 -32.87
CA ARG A 80 -41.08 -17.80 -33.89
C ARG A 80 -42.06 -18.77 -33.26
#